data_AF-A0A952WYI6-F1
#
_entry.id   AF-A0A952WYI6-F1
#
_cell.length_a   1.000
_cell.length_b   1.000
_cell.length_c   1.000
_cell.angle_alpha   90.00
_cell.angle_beta   90.00
_cell.angle_gamma   90.00
#
_symmetry.space_group_name_H-M   'P 1'
#
loop_
_entity.id
_entity.type
_entity.pdbx_description
1 polymer ?
#
loop_
_entity_poly.entity_id
_entity_poly.type
_entity_poly.pdbx_seq_one_letter_code
_entity_poly.pdbx_strand_id
1 'polypeptide(L)'
;MRALIALWKDEAGLVLSAEAVAIGTLGVAGATVGLSAASTSLNSELEEVAFAIRSLDQSFAFEGRSCCGAMTAGSTFTQMSVEEAHAELRRRTERDRSRAERDVEDPARTDAEYREWLEQFRREDGRDRARDAAPEMEQRPGRRRQPDRESQRGD
;
A
#
# COMPACT_ATOMS: atom_id res chain seq x y z
N MET A 1 -61.96 -3.28 -18.23
CA MET A 1 -61.66 -1.86 -18.51
C MET A 1 -61.80 -0.92 -17.30
N ARG A 2 -62.21 -1.39 -16.11
CA ARG A 2 -62.32 -0.54 -14.89
C ARG A 2 -60.99 -0.36 -14.14
N ALA A 3 -60.16 -1.41 -14.09
CA ALA A 3 -58.84 -1.36 -13.45
C ALA A 3 -57.90 -0.33 -14.12
N LEU A 4 -57.91 -0.26 -15.45
CA LEU A 4 -57.11 0.72 -16.21
C LEU A 4 -57.56 2.17 -15.97
N ILE A 5 -58.86 2.42 -15.81
CA ILE A 5 -59.40 3.75 -15.51
C ILE A 5 -59.11 4.15 -14.05
N ALA A 6 -59.12 3.18 -13.13
CA ALA A 6 -58.74 3.39 -11.73
C ALA A 6 -57.25 3.74 -11.61
N LEU A 7 -56.37 3.02 -12.32
CA LEU A 7 -54.94 3.33 -12.37
C LEU A 7 -54.65 4.72 -12.95
N TRP A 8 -55.39 5.13 -13.99
CA TRP A 8 -55.23 6.44 -14.61
C TRP A 8 -55.78 7.60 -13.75
N LYS A 9 -56.62 7.31 -12.74
CA LYS A 9 -57.12 8.31 -11.78
C LYS A 9 -56.40 8.28 -10.43
N ASP A 10 -55.42 7.38 -10.26
CA ASP A 10 -54.65 7.25 -9.02
C ASP A 10 -53.45 8.20 -9.04
N GLU A 11 -53.71 9.47 -8.72
CA GLU A 11 -52.70 10.52 -8.52
C GLU A 11 -51.98 10.38 -7.16
N ALA A 12 -52.60 9.70 -6.19
CA ALA A 12 -52.09 9.60 -4.82
C ALA A 12 -50.86 8.68 -4.71
N GLY A 13 -50.85 7.55 -5.44
CA GLY A 13 -49.70 6.64 -5.49
C GLY A 13 -48.49 7.20 -6.26
N LEU A 14 -48.73 7.99 -7.32
CA LEU A 14 -47.67 8.59 -8.15
C LEU A 14 -46.92 9.71 -7.41
N VAL A 15 -47.63 10.56 -6.67
CA VAL A 15 -47.04 11.69 -5.92
C VAL A 15 -46.19 11.21 -4.74
N LEU A 16 -46.69 10.24 -3.96
CA LEU A 16 -45.96 9.70 -2.81
C LEU A 16 -44.66 8.97 -3.23
N SER A 17 -44.71 8.29 -4.38
CA SER A 17 -43.54 7.61 -4.93
C SER A 17 -42.51 8.61 -5.47
N ALA A 18 -42.96 9.67 -6.13
CA ALA A 18 -42.09 10.73 -6.64
C ALA A 18 -41.38 11.50 -5.51
N GLU A 19 -42.10 11.83 -4.43
CA GLU A 19 -41.54 12.52 -3.26
C GLU A 19 -40.50 11.64 -2.53
N ALA A 20 -40.81 10.36 -2.33
CA ALA A 20 -39.86 9.41 -1.72
C ALA A 20 -38.58 9.25 -2.55
N VAL A 21 -38.69 9.20 -3.89
CA VAL A 21 -37.54 9.16 -4.79
C VAL A 21 -36.75 10.47 -4.75
N ALA A 22 -37.41 11.62 -4.68
CA ALA A 22 -36.75 12.92 -4.58
C ALA A 22 -35.94 13.06 -3.27
N ILE A 23 -36.55 12.72 -2.13
CA ILE A 23 -35.86 12.75 -0.83
C ILE A 23 -34.76 11.67 -0.77
N GLY A 24 -35.01 10.48 -1.32
CA GLY A 24 -34.03 9.40 -1.37
C GLY A 24 -32.78 9.78 -2.18
N THR A 25 -32.95 10.39 -3.34
CA THR A 25 -31.82 10.85 -4.16
C THR A 25 -31.05 11.99 -3.50
N LEU A 26 -31.74 12.96 -2.88
CA LEU A 26 -31.09 13.99 -2.06
C LEU A 26 -30.33 13.38 -0.88
N GLY A 27 -30.90 12.37 -0.23
CA GLY A 27 -30.28 11.66 0.89
C GLY A 27 -28.99 10.96 0.49
N VAL A 28 -28.99 10.24 -0.64
CA VAL A 28 -27.78 9.56 -1.15
C VAL A 28 -26.71 10.57 -1.57
N ALA A 29 -27.09 11.65 -2.27
CA ALA A 29 -26.15 12.71 -2.65
C ALA A 29 -25.54 13.39 -1.41
N GLY A 30 -26.38 13.73 -0.44
CA GLY A 30 -25.95 14.34 0.82
C GLY A 30 -25.05 13.44 1.65
N ALA A 31 -25.38 12.15 1.76
CA ALA A 31 -24.55 11.16 2.46
C ALA A 31 -23.19 10.99 1.79
N THR A 32 -23.15 10.97 0.45
CA THR A 32 -21.91 10.81 -0.31
C THR A 32 -20.97 12.01 -0.12
N VAL A 33 -21.50 13.23 -0.28
CA VAL A 33 -20.72 14.46 -0.07
C VAL A 33 -20.33 14.62 1.40
N GLY A 34 -21.24 14.34 2.34
CA GLY A 34 -20.99 14.42 3.77
C GLY A 34 -19.88 13.46 4.23
N LEU A 35 -19.91 12.21 3.74
CA LEU A 35 -18.86 11.23 4.02
C LEU A 35 -17.52 11.65 3.42
N SER A 36 -17.52 12.19 2.19
CA SER A 36 -16.31 12.72 1.56
C SER A 36 -15.71 13.86 2.38
N ALA A 37 -16.52 14.84 2.80
CA ALA A 37 -16.06 15.95 3.63
C ALA A 37 -15.52 15.48 4.99
N ALA A 38 -16.21 14.54 5.65
CA ALA A 38 -15.76 13.96 6.92
C ALA A 38 -14.41 13.24 6.76
N SER A 39 -14.26 12.44 5.70
CA SER A 39 -13.00 11.75 5.39
C SER A 39 -11.85 12.73 5.17
N THR A 40 -12.06 13.78 4.38
CA THR A 40 -11.05 14.82 4.14
C THR A 40 -10.66 15.53 5.43
N SER A 41 -11.62 15.88 6.29
CA SER A 41 -11.35 16.53 7.57
C SER A 41 -10.54 15.62 8.50
N LEU A 42 -10.94 14.35 8.65
CA LEU A 42 -10.22 13.39 9.50
C LEU A 42 -8.79 13.15 9.00
N ASN A 43 -8.61 13.02 7.68
CA ASN A 43 -7.27 12.83 7.11
C ASN A 43 -6.37 14.05 7.36
N SER A 44 -6.90 15.27 7.31
CA SER A 44 -6.15 16.49 7.65
C SER A 44 -5.68 16.48 9.10
N GLU A 45 -6.56 16.13 10.05
CA GLU A 45 -6.20 16.05 11.46
C GLU A 45 -5.16 14.95 11.73
N LEU A 46 -5.30 13.80 11.06
CA LEU A 46 -4.30 12.71 11.16
C LEU A 46 -2.95 13.11 10.57
N GLU A 47 -2.94 13.90 9.50
CA GLU A 47 -1.72 14.50 8.96
C GLU A 47 -1.06 15.41 10.01
N GLU A 48 -1.82 16.30 10.65
CA GLU A 48 -1.30 17.16 11.73
C GLU A 48 -0.77 16.36 12.93
N VAL A 49 -1.47 15.29 13.33
CA VAL A 49 -0.98 14.37 14.37
C VAL A 49 0.34 13.71 13.97
N ALA A 50 0.52 13.34 12.69
CA ALA A 50 1.77 12.78 12.20
C ALA A 50 2.92 13.80 12.28
N PHE A 51 2.66 15.08 11.96
CA PHE A 51 3.64 16.16 12.16
C PHE A 51 3.98 16.37 13.63
N ALA A 52 2.99 16.31 14.52
CA ALA A 52 3.21 16.44 15.96
C ALA A 52 4.11 15.32 16.50
N ILE A 53 3.82 14.06 16.15
CA ILE A 53 4.65 12.91 16.54
C ILE A 53 6.08 13.07 16.02
N ARG A 54 6.25 13.52 14.78
CA ARG A 54 7.58 13.69 14.17
C ARG A 54 8.37 14.89 14.71
N SER A 55 7.70 15.75 15.49
CA SER A 55 8.33 16.86 16.22
C SER A 55 8.88 16.42 17.58
N LEU A 56 8.55 15.22 18.05
CA LEU A 56 9.17 14.63 19.23
C LEU A 56 10.61 14.22 18.92
N ASP A 57 11.48 14.35 19.93
CA ASP A 57 12.84 13.84 19.86
C ASP A 57 12.84 12.32 20.12
N GLN A 58 13.13 11.55 19.08
CA GLN A 58 13.28 10.09 19.13
C GLN A 58 14.76 9.67 19.16
N SER A 59 15.66 10.59 19.49
CA SER A 59 17.07 10.28 19.70
C SER A 59 17.26 9.42 20.95
N PHE A 60 18.21 8.50 20.89
CA PHE A 60 18.61 7.71 22.05
C PHE A 60 20.13 7.50 22.09
N ALA A 61 20.65 7.29 23.29
CA ALA A 61 22.02 6.87 23.50
C ALA A 61 22.10 5.98 24.74
N PHE A 62 22.74 4.82 24.60
CA PHE A 62 23.11 3.99 25.74
C PHE A 62 24.52 3.42 25.54
N GLU A 63 25.25 3.33 26.65
CA GLU A 63 26.64 2.88 26.64
C GLU A 63 26.73 1.36 26.70
N GLY A 64 27.82 0.84 26.12
CA GLY A 64 28.19 -0.56 26.26
C GLY A 64 28.63 -0.85 27.70
N ARG A 65 28.30 -2.03 28.21
CA ARG A 65 28.65 -2.42 29.59
C ARG A 65 29.56 -3.63 29.54
N SER A 66 30.65 -3.58 30.30
CA SER A 66 31.55 -4.72 30.51
C SER A 66 31.47 -5.19 31.96
N CYS A 67 31.28 -6.50 32.18
CA CYS A 67 31.33 -7.10 33.51
C CYS A 67 31.76 -8.57 33.42
N CYS A 68 32.67 -9.01 34.30
CA CYS A 68 33.08 -10.42 34.44
C CYS A 68 33.47 -11.12 33.12
N GLY A 69 34.15 -10.41 32.22
CA GLY A 69 34.57 -10.97 30.91
C GLY A 69 33.49 -10.96 29.83
N ALA A 70 32.26 -10.52 30.14
CA ALA A 70 31.22 -10.24 29.16
C ALA A 70 31.21 -8.74 28.80
N MET A 71 30.91 -8.44 27.53
CA MET A 71 30.76 -7.08 27.02
C MET A 71 29.49 -6.97 26.18
N THR A 72 28.74 -5.88 26.37
CA THR A 72 27.68 -5.44 25.45
C THR A 72 28.14 -4.18 24.72
N ALA A 73 27.83 -4.09 23.43
CA ALA A 73 28.03 -2.87 22.67
C ALA A 73 26.99 -1.82 23.07
N GLY A 74 27.39 -0.55 23.12
CA GLY A 74 26.45 0.57 23.20
C GLY A 74 25.78 0.81 21.86
N SER A 75 24.76 1.66 21.84
CA SER A 75 24.15 2.14 20.60
C SER A 75 23.64 3.56 20.79
N THR A 76 23.65 4.31 19.70
CA THR A 76 23.10 5.66 19.66
C THR A 76 22.42 5.91 18.32
N PHE A 77 21.37 6.71 18.37
CA PHE A 77 20.66 7.25 17.22
C PHE A 77 20.35 8.72 17.50
N THR A 78 20.62 9.57 16.53
CA THR A 78 20.25 10.98 16.56
C THR A 78 19.23 11.22 15.46
N GLN A 79 18.05 11.69 15.85
CA GLN A 79 17.03 12.06 14.88
C GLN A 79 17.50 13.28 14.08
N MET A 80 17.08 13.34 12.82
CA MET A 80 17.25 14.55 12.01
C MET A 80 16.45 15.72 12.57
N SER A 81 16.74 16.94 12.12
CA SER A 81 16.02 18.14 12.57
C SER A 81 14.52 18.06 12.29
N VAL A 82 13.70 18.75 13.09
CA VAL A 82 12.25 18.78 12.92
C VAL A 82 11.88 19.34 11.54
N GLU A 83 12.60 20.36 11.09
CA GLU A 83 12.43 20.99 9.78
C GLU A 83 12.65 20.00 8.63
N GLU A 84 13.74 19.22 8.67
CA GLU A 84 14.01 18.20 7.65
C GLU A 84 13.00 17.06 7.72
N ALA A 85 12.62 16.65 8.93
CA ALA A 85 11.67 15.57 9.16
C ALA A 85 10.27 15.94 8.63
N HIS A 86 9.85 17.20 8.81
CA HIS A 86 8.62 17.77 8.26
C HIS A 86 8.70 17.89 6.74
N ALA A 87 9.83 18.36 6.20
CA ALA A 87 10.03 18.47 4.76
C ALA A 87 9.93 17.09 4.07
N GLU A 88 10.51 16.05 4.67
CA GLU A 88 10.38 14.69 4.17
C GLU A 88 8.93 14.19 4.24
N LEU A 89 8.22 14.43 5.35
CA LEU A 89 6.84 14.01 5.51
C LEU A 89 5.93 14.66 4.45
N ARG A 90 6.06 15.97 4.22
CA ARG A 90 5.33 16.68 3.15
C ARG A 90 5.57 16.07 1.78
N ARG A 91 6.82 15.76 1.43
CA ARG A 91 7.16 15.12 0.15
C ARG A 91 6.53 13.74 0.01
N ARG A 92 6.36 12.99 1.10
CA ARG A 92 5.67 11.70 1.09
C ARG A 92 4.17 11.90 0.88
N THR A 93 3.53 12.75 1.69
CA THR A 93 2.10 13.06 1.56
C THR A 93 1.74 13.56 0.16
N GLU A 94 2.53 14.47 -0.40
CA GLU A 94 2.29 15.02 -1.73
C GLU A 94 2.46 13.95 -2.82
N ARG A 95 3.46 13.08 -2.71
CA ARG A 95 3.64 11.95 -3.63
C ARG A 95 2.45 11.00 -3.60
N ASP A 96 1.92 10.71 -2.42
CA ASP A 96 0.79 9.81 -2.24
C ASP A 96 -0.50 10.45 -2.78
N ARG A 97 -0.69 11.76 -2.54
CA ARG A 97 -1.80 12.53 -3.14
C ARG A 97 -1.70 12.55 -4.67
N SER A 98 -0.53 12.84 -5.25
CA SER A 98 -0.35 12.81 -6.71
C SER A 98 -0.43 11.40 -7.30
N ARG A 99 -0.19 10.33 -6.53
CA ARG A 99 -0.47 8.95 -6.98
C ARG A 99 -1.98 8.74 -7.05
N ALA A 100 -2.70 9.08 -5.99
CA ALA A 100 -4.15 8.97 -5.94
C ALA A 100 -4.84 9.79 -7.06
N GLU A 101 -4.38 11.01 -7.33
CA GLU A 101 -4.89 11.83 -8.43
C GLU A 101 -4.69 11.16 -9.80
N ARG A 102 -3.51 10.58 -10.04
CA ARG A 102 -3.23 9.85 -11.29
C ARG A 102 -4.08 8.59 -11.44
N ASP A 103 -4.38 7.91 -10.35
CA ASP A 103 -5.22 6.71 -10.37
C ASP A 103 -6.69 7.05 -10.65
N VAL A 104 -7.13 8.26 -10.26
CA VAL A 104 -8.44 8.82 -10.63
C VAL A 104 -8.48 9.25 -12.10
N GLU A 105 -7.41 9.86 -12.62
CA GLU A 105 -7.33 10.31 -14.02
C GLU A 105 -7.26 9.15 -15.02
N ASP A 106 -6.51 8.08 -14.69
CA ASP A 106 -6.34 6.91 -15.55
C ASP A 106 -6.69 5.60 -14.80
N PRO A 107 -8.00 5.30 -14.64
CA PRO A 107 -8.44 4.06 -14.01
C PRO A 107 -8.08 2.83 -14.84
N ALA A 108 -7.91 2.96 -16.15
CA ALA A 108 -7.57 1.86 -17.05
C ALA A 108 -6.12 1.39 -16.85
N ARG A 109 -5.19 2.31 -16.57
CA ARG A 109 -3.83 1.98 -16.16
C ARG A 109 -3.81 1.21 -14.84
N THR A 110 -4.59 1.64 -13.86
CA THR A 110 -4.70 0.95 -12.56
C THR A 110 -5.21 -0.49 -12.74
N ASP A 111 -6.21 -0.69 -13.60
CA ASP A 111 -6.72 -2.01 -13.94
C ASP A 111 -5.70 -2.88 -14.68
N ALA A 112 -4.89 -2.29 -15.57
CA ALA A 112 -3.82 -2.98 -16.28
C ALA A 112 -2.68 -3.38 -15.33
N GLU A 113 -2.21 -2.46 -14.49
CA GLU A 113 -1.20 -2.71 -13.44
C GLU A 113 -1.68 -3.80 -12.47
N TYR A 114 -2.96 -3.79 -12.08
CA TYR A 114 -3.55 -4.82 -11.24
C TYR A 114 -3.61 -6.19 -11.95
N ARG A 115 -3.94 -6.24 -13.24
CA ARG A 115 -3.95 -7.48 -14.03
C ARG A 115 -2.54 -8.06 -14.19
N GLU A 116 -1.55 -7.21 -14.46
CA GLU A 116 -0.14 -7.62 -14.52
C GLU A 116 0.34 -8.14 -13.17
N TRP A 117 0.00 -7.46 -12.08
CA TRP A 117 0.29 -7.93 -10.72
C TRP A 117 -0.36 -9.28 -10.44
N LEU A 118 -1.64 -9.48 -10.79
CA LEU A 118 -2.33 -10.77 -10.65
C LEU A 118 -1.67 -11.89 -11.48
N GLU A 119 -1.21 -11.58 -12.69
CA GLU A 119 -0.48 -12.54 -13.53
C GLU A 119 0.87 -12.90 -12.92
N GLN A 120 1.60 -11.91 -12.41
CA GLN A 120 2.87 -12.12 -11.74
C GLN A 120 2.69 -12.96 -10.48
N PHE A 121 1.70 -12.61 -9.65
CA PHE A 121 1.36 -13.35 -8.44
C PHE A 121 0.98 -14.80 -8.77
N ARG A 122 0.18 -15.04 -9.82
CA ARG A 122 -0.15 -16.40 -10.27
C ARG A 122 1.09 -17.18 -10.76
N ARG A 123 2.03 -16.52 -11.44
CA ARG A 123 3.30 -17.12 -11.88
C ARG A 123 4.23 -17.43 -10.72
N GLU A 124 4.19 -16.63 -9.65
CA GLU A 124 4.98 -16.84 -8.44
C GLU A 124 4.38 -17.97 -7.59
N ASP A 125 3.07 -17.96 -7.33
CA ASP A 125 2.35 -19.04 -6.62
C ASP A 125 2.48 -20.38 -7.36
N GLY A 126 2.46 -20.36 -8.70
CA GLY A 126 2.69 -21.53 -9.53
C GLY A 126 4.15 -21.99 -9.53
N ARG A 127 5.11 -21.07 -9.38
CA ARG A 127 6.55 -21.37 -9.27
C ARG A 127 6.91 -21.91 -7.89
N ASP A 128 6.31 -21.39 -6.83
CA ASP A 128 6.52 -21.90 -5.47
C ASP A 128 5.95 -23.31 -5.33
N ARG A 129 4.75 -23.58 -5.87
CA ARG A 129 4.22 -24.96 -5.96
C ARG A 129 5.05 -25.88 -6.86
N ALA A 130 5.61 -25.39 -7.96
CA ALA A 130 6.47 -26.19 -8.84
C ALA A 130 7.85 -26.45 -8.23
N ARG A 131 8.37 -25.52 -7.42
CA ARG A 131 9.60 -25.66 -6.65
C ARG A 131 9.45 -26.67 -5.52
N ASP A 132 8.29 -26.68 -4.85
CA ASP A 132 7.95 -27.65 -3.81
C ASP A 132 7.62 -29.05 -4.38
N ALA A 133 7.22 -29.13 -5.66
CA ALA A 133 6.91 -30.39 -6.36
C ALA A 133 8.08 -30.99 -7.15
N ALA A 134 9.20 -30.27 -7.30
CA ALA A 134 10.39 -30.78 -7.97
C ALA A 134 11.24 -31.61 -6.98
N PRO A 135 11.33 -32.95 -7.13
CA PRO A 135 12.23 -33.72 -6.30
C PRO A 135 13.68 -33.37 -6.66
N GLU A 136 14.52 -33.20 -5.64
CA GLU A 136 15.97 -32.97 -5.69
C GLU A 136 16.64 -33.73 -6.85
N MET A 137 16.92 -33.03 -7.94
CA MET A 137 17.75 -33.51 -9.05
C MET A 137 18.97 -32.61 -9.17
N GLU A 138 19.71 -32.44 -8.06
CA GLU A 138 21.03 -31.80 -8.11
C GLU A 138 22.02 -32.49 -7.15
N GLN A 139 22.27 -33.78 -7.38
CA GLN A 139 23.50 -34.44 -6.94
C GLN A 139 24.03 -35.32 -8.07
N ARG A 140 24.80 -34.72 -8.99
CA ARG A 140 25.73 -35.45 -9.86
C ARG A 140 27.11 -34.79 -9.79
N PRO A 141 28.16 -35.48 -9.29
CA PRO A 141 29.48 -34.92 -9.20
C PRO A 141 30.15 -34.94 -10.58
N GLY A 142 30.19 -33.78 -11.25
CA GLY A 142 30.86 -33.59 -12.52
C GLY A 142 32.33 -33.19 -12.34
N ARG A 143 33.23 -34.13 -12.64
CA ARG A 143 34.69 -34.02 -12.79
C ARG A 143 35.25 -32.60 -13.01
N ARG A 144 36.05 -32.10 -12.08
CA ARG A 144 37.01 -31.01 -12.33
C ARG A 144 38.18 -31.56 -13.15
N ARG A 145 38.37 -31.06 -14.37
CA ARG A 145 39.63 -31.20 -15.11
C ARG A 145 40.69 -30.33 -14.43
N GLN A 146 41.76 -30.93 -13.94
CA GLN A 146 43.00 -30.22 -13.58
C GLN A 146 43.70 -29.81 -14.88
N PRO A 147 44.23 -28.58 -14.98
CA PRO A 147 45.17 -28.24 -16.03
C PRO A 147 46.59 -28.66 -15.63
N ASP A 148 47.24 -29.39 -16.52
CA ASP A 148 48.63 -29.84 -16.41
C ASP A 148 49.58 -28.64 -16.28
N ARG A 149 50.40 -28.64 -15.22
CA ARG A 149 51.54 -27.73 -15.06
C ARG A 149 52.82 -28.52 -15.23
N GLU A 150 53.39 -28.49 -16.43
CA GLU A 150 54.80 -28.79 -16.66
C GLU A 150 55.43 -27.77 -17.60
N SER A 151 56.72 -27.52 -17.35
CA SER A 151 57.66 -26.69 -18.10
C SER A 151 57.66 -25.18 -17.79
N GLN A 152 58.49 -24.81 -16.81
CA GLN A 152 59.67 -23.96 -17.06
C GLN A 152 60.46 -23.77 -15.75
N ARG A 153 61.48 -24.62 -15.54
CA ARG A 153 62.70 -24.29 -14.81
C ARG A 153 63.86 -24.71 -15.71
N GLY A 154 64.55 -23.71 -16.24
CA GLY A 154 65.84 -23.82 -16.90
C GLY A 154 66.58 -22.53 -16.61
N ASP A 155 67.79 -22.71 -16.07
CA ASP A 155 68.85 -21.76 -15.72
C ASP A 155 68.76 -20.99 -14.39
#